data_AF-A0A6J2TGY4-F1
#
_entry.id   AF-A0A6J2TGY4-F1
#
_cell.length_a   1.000
_cell.length_b   1.000
_cell.length_c   1.000
_cell.angle_alpha   90.00
_cell.angle_beta   90.00
_cell.angle_gamma   90.00
#
_symmetry.space_group_name_H-M   'P 1'
#
loop_
_entity.id
_entity.type
_entity.pdbx_description
1 polymer ?
#
loop_
_entity_poly.entity_id
_entity_poly.type
_entity_poly.pdbx_seq_one_letter_code
_entity_poly.pdbx_strand_id
1 'polypeptide(L)'
;MSFFGKMFGGKKEVAPTTGEAIQKLRETENMLIKKQEFLESKIEEELNTARKNASKNKRVALQALKKKKRLEKQLQQIDGTLSTIEMQREALESANTNTAVLTTMKDAADALKLAHKNMDVDKVHDMMDDIAEQQDVAKEISDAISNPVAFGADLDDEDLERELDELEQENFDKEIIGIPEPQPTLPEAPTDDLPEKAKEKKKAPAATTTTAPADPDDDPDMKQLLSWAN
;
A
#
# COMPACT_ATOMS: atom_id res chain seq x y z
N MET A 1 -22.73 -47.65 -39.04
CA MET A 1 -22.73 -46.19 -39.27
C MET A 1 -22.02 -45.54 -38.09
N SER A 2 -20.85 -44.95 -38.33
CA SER A 2 -20.07 -44.25 -37.33
C SER A 2 -20.75 -42.94 -36.92
N PHE A 3 -21.03 -42.79 -35.63
CA PHE A 3 -21.36 -41.51 -34.99
C PHE A 3 -20.35 -41.17 -33.87
N PHE A 4 -19.15 -41.74 -33.93
CA PHE A 4 -18.01 -41.36 -33.09
C PHE A 4 -17.05 -40.48 -33.88
N GLY A 5 -16.97 -39.21 -33.51
CA GLY A 5 -15.87 -38.34 -33.93
C GLY A 5 -16.28 -37.04 -34.60
N LYS A 6 -16.90 -36.12 -33.84
CA LYS A 6 -16.81 -34.66 -34.10
C LYS A 6 -17.50 -33.84 -33.02
N MET A 7 -16.96 -33.83 -31.80
CA MET A 7 -17.22 -32.74 -30.85
C MET A 7 -16.16 -32.67 -29.75
N PHE A 8 -14.88 -32.62 -30.11
CA PHE A 8 -13.81 -32.25 -29.18
C PHE A 8 -12.83 -31.33 -29.91
N GLY A 9 -13.35 -30.17 -30.30
CA GLY A 9 -12.58 -29.03 -30.79
C GLY A 9 -12.55 -27.95 -29.71
N GLY A 10 -12.01 -28.27 -28.54
CA GLY A 10 -11.70 -27.25 -27.53
C GLY A 10 -10.56 -26.40 -28.08
N LYS A 11 -10.81 -25.11 -28.35
CA LYS A 11 -9.74 -24.13 -28.48
C LYS A 11 -8.84 -24.31 -27.27
N LYS A 12 -7.53 -24.54 -27.46
CA LYS A 12 -6.56 -24.40 -26.37
C LYS A 12 -6.72 -22.98 -25.84
N GLU A 13 -7.35 -22.82 -24.68
CA GLU A 13 -7.31 -21.55 -23.98
C GLU A 13 -5.83 -21.29 -23.66
N VAL A 14 -5.30 -20.21 -24.25
CA VAL A 14 -3.97 -19.74 -23.92
C VAL A 14 -4.03 -19.31 -22.46
N ALA A 15 -3.18 -19.91 -21.63
CA ALA A 15 -3.10 -19.53 -20.23
C ALA A 15 -2.79 -18.01 -20.16
N PRO A 16 -3.48 -17.25 -19.28
CA PRO A 16 -3.26 -15.82 -19.18
C PRO A 16 -1.80 -15.55 -18.83
N THR A 17 -1.24 -14.52 -19.45
CA THR A 17 0.10 -14.04 -19.11
C THR A 17 0.12 -13.49 -17.69
N THR A 18 1.30 -13.47 -17.06
CA THR A 18 1.48 -12.88 -15.72
C THR A 18 0.98 -11.44 -15.66
N GLY A 19 1.22 -10.65 -16.71
CA GLY A 19 0.73 -9.27 -16.81
C GLY A 19 -0.81 -9.18 -16.86
N GLU A 20 -1.47 -10.03 -17.64
CA GLU A 20 -2.94 -10.09 -17.70
C GLU A 20 -3.56 -10.53 -16.36
N ALA A 21 -2.90 -11.46 -15.66
CA ALA A 21 -3.33 -11.90 -14.34
C ALA A 21 -3.22 -10.77 -13.30
N ILE A 22 -2.09 -10.04 -13.29
CA ILE A 22 -1.88 -8.86 -12.43
C ILE A 22 -2.95 -7.79 -12.70
N GLN A 23 -3.22 -7.50 -13.98
CA GLN A 23 -4.23 -6.51 -14.36
C GLN A 23 -5.63 -6.89 -13.85
N LYS A 24 -6.03 -8.16 -14.02
CA LYS A 24 -7.32 -8.66 -13.49
C LYS A 24 -7.41 -8.58 -11.97
N LEU A 25 -6.31 -8.86 -11.26
CA LEU A 25 -6.26 -8.73 -9.81
C LEU A 25 -6.47 -7.27 -9.38
N ARG A 26 -5.82 -6.30 -10.05
CA ARG A 26 -6.02 -4.85 -9.81
C ARG A 26 -7.44 -4.39 -10.09
N GLU A 27 -8.06 -4.89 -11.18
CA GLU A 27 -9.46 -4.58 -11.49
C GLU A 27 -10.41 -5.12 -10.41
N THR A 28 -10.16 -6.35 -9.94
CA THR A 28 -10.95 -6.99 -8.89
C THR A 28 -10.78 -6.27 -7.55
N GLU A 29 -9.56 -5.90 -7.20
CA GLU A 29 -9.22 -5.09 -6.02
C GLU A 29 -9.99 -3.76 -6.03
N ASN A 30 -9.92 -3.00 -7.12
CA ASN A 30 -10.65 -1.73 -7.26
C ASN A 30 -12.17 -1.91 -7.11
N MET A 31 -12.72 -3.01 -7.63
CA MET A 31 -14.14 -3.34 -7.46
C MET A 31 -14.49 -3.66 -6.01
N LEU A 32 -13.63 -4.38 -5.30
CA LEU A 32 -13.82 -4.71 -3.89
C LEU A 32 -13.69 -3.47 -2.99
N ILE A 33 -12.75 -2.56 -3.27
CA ILE A 33 -12.61 -1.27 -2.56
C ILE A 33 -13.90 -0.45 -2.68
N LYS A 34 -14.43 -0.26 -3.91
CA LYS A 34 -15.71 0.43 -4.12
C LYS A 34 -16.86 -0.22 -3.37
N LYS A 35 -16.87 -1.56 -3.30
CA LYS A 35 -17.89 -2.31 -2.57
C LYS A 35 -17.75 -2.14 -1.06
N GLN A 36 -16.52 -2.06 -0.54
CA GLN A 36 -16.23 -1.73 0.84
C GLN A 36 -16.76 -0.34 1.20
N GLU A 37 -16.42 0.70 0.42
CA GLU A 37 -16.91 2.08 0.62
C GLU A 37 -18.44 2.13 0.64
N PHE A 38 -19.10 1.41 -0.27
CA PHE A 38 -20.55 1.30 -0.31
C PHE A 38 -21.12 0.65 0.97
N LEU A 39 -20.51 -0.43 1.46
CA LEU A 39 -20.96 -1.09 2.69
C LEU A 39 -20.75 -0.21 3.92
N GLU A 40 -19.63 0.52 3.99
CA GLU A 40 -19.34 1.46 5.07
C GLU A 40 -20.40 2.58 5.14
N SER A 41 -20.75 3.17 3.99
CA SER A 41 -21.84 4.15 3.88
C SER A 41 -23.19 3.57 4.36
N LYS A 42 -23.53 2.35 3.93
CA LYS A 42 -24.76 1.67 4.37
C LYS A 42 -24.77 1.34 5.87
N ILE A 43 -23.62 1.01 6.44
CA ILE A 43 -23.46 0.80 7.88
C ILE A 43 -23.74 2.10 8.64
N GLU A 44 -23.25 3.23 8.15
CA GLU A 44 -23.49 4.54 8.74
C GLU A 44 -24.97 4.95 8.66
N GLU A 45 -25.63 4.73 7.51
CA GLU A 45 -27.08 4.97 7.35
C GLU A 45 -27.92 4.21 8.39
N GLU A 46 -27.64 2.91 8.57
CA GLU A 46 -28.35 2.07 9.54
C GLU A 46 -28.03 2.49 10.99
N LEU A 47 -26.79 2.92 11.26
CA LEU A 47 -26.41 3.47 12.56
C LEU A 47 -27.17 4.76 12.87
N ASN A 48 -27.28 5.66 11.89
CA ASN A 48 -28.03 6.91 12.02
C ASN A 48 -29.53 6.65 12.19
N THR A 49 -30.08 5.66 11.50
CA THR A 49 -31.46 5.21 11.69
C THR A 49 -31.70 4.67 13.10
N ALA A 50 -30.76 3.87 13.62
CA ALA A 50 -30.83 3.36 14.99
C ALA A 50 -30.78 4.50 16.02
N ARG A 51 -29.86 5.47 15.85
CA ARG A 51 -29.74 6.65 16.74
C ARG A 51 -31.02 7.48 16.76
N LYS A 52 -31.59 7.79 15.59
CA LYS A 52 -32.84 8.58 15.47
C LYS A 52 -34.04 7.91 16.15
N ASN A 53 -34.07 6.59 16.19
CA ASN A 53 -35.19 5.80 16.72
C ASN A 53 -34.96 5.23 18.12
N ALA A 54 -33.78 5.40 18.71
CA ALA A 54 -33.40 4.77 19.98
C ALA A 54 -34.38 5.08 21.13
N SER A 55 -34.85 6.33 21.24
CA SER A 55 -35.80 6.77 22.27
C SER A 55 -37.26 6.79 21.82
N LYS A 56 -37.52 6.75 20.50
CA LYS A 56 -38.87 6.89 19.92
C LYS A 56 -39.51 5.56 19.55
N ASN A 57 -38.72 4.66 18.95
CA ASN A 57 -39.22 3.39 18.41
C ASN A 57 -38.15 2.31 18.52
N LYS A 58 -38.14 1.65 19.68
CA LYS A 58 -37.18 0.57 20.01
C LYS A 58 -37.17 -0.56 18.99
N ARG A 59 -38.32 -0.90 18.38
CA ARG A 59 -38.41 -1.98 17.38
C ARG A 59 -37.63 -1.63 16.12
N VAL A 60 -37.78 -0.41 15.61
CA VAL A 60 -37.08 0.09 14.42
C VAL A 60 -35.58 0.18 14.69
N ALA A 61 -35.19 0.72 15.86
CA ALA A 61 -33.78 0.79 16.24
C ALA A 61 -33.10 -0.59 16.30
N LEU A 62 -33.77 -1.59 16.88
CA LEU A 62 -33.25 -2.97 16.92
C LEU A 62 -33.14 -3.61 15.54
N GLN A 63 -34.07 -3.32 14.61
CA GLN A 63 -33.98 -3.83 13.24
C GLN A 63 -32.81 -3.20 12.49
N ALA A 64 -32.60 -1.89 12.62
CA ALA A 64 -31.46 -1.19 12.02
C ALA A 64 -30.13 -1.73 12.54
N LEU A 65 -30.00 -1.95 13.86
CA LEU A 65 -28.80 -2.56 14.45
C LEU A 65 -28.55 -3.99 13.96
N LYS A 66 -29.59 -4.79 13.72
CA LYS A 66 -29.44 -6.14 13.13
C LYS A 66 -28.93 -6.07 11.69
N LYS A 67 -29.45 -5.14 10.88
CA LYS A 67 -28.98 -4.92 9.51
C LYS A 67 -27.53 -4.45 9.49
N LYS A 68 -27.19 -3.46 10.34
CA LYS A 68 -25.80 -2.98 10.55
C LYS A 68 -24.86 -4.15 10.81
N LYS A 69 -25.15 -5.02 11.79
CA LYS A 69 -24.31 -6.18 12.09
C LYS A 69 -24.12 -7.15 10.92
N ARG A 70 -25.13 -7.31 10.06
CA ARG A 70 -25.02 -8.14 8.85
C ARG A 70 -24.10 -7.50 7.81
N LEU A 71 -24.21 -6.18 7.62
CA LEU A 71 -23.34 -5.42 6.71
C LEU A 71 -21.90 -5.42 7.21
N GLU A 72 -21.65 -5.23 8.52
CA GLU A 72 -20.31 -5.33 9.12
C GLU A 72 -19.67 -6.70 8.88
N LYS A 73 -20.45 -7.77 8.98
CA LYS A 73 -19.95 -9.12 8.65
C LYS A 73 -19.57 -9.25 7.18
N GLN A 74 -20.32 -8.63 6.27
CA GLN A 74 -19.99 -8.63 4.84
C GLN A 74 -18.74 -7.80 4.57
N LEU A 75 -18.59 -6.65 5.22
CA LEU A 75 -17.42 -5.79 5.13
C LEU A 75 -16.16 -6.56 5.55
N GLN A 76 -16.18 -7.21 6.73
CA GLN A 76 -15.07 -8.03 7.20
C GLN A 76 -14.69 -9.16 6.22
N GLN A 77 -15.66 -9.75 5.51
CA GLN A 77 -15.39 -10.74 4.47
C GLN A 77 -14.72 -10.15 3.24
N ILE A 78 -15.11 -8.93 2.85
CA ILE A 78 -14.47 -8.20 1.75
C ILE A 78 -13.04 -7.85 2.14
N ASP A 79 -12.80 -7.32 3.34
CA ASP A 79 -11.44 -6.96 3.81
C ASP A 79 -10.50 -8.17 3.74
N GLY A 80 -10.94 -9.34 4.22
CA GLY A 80 -10.15 -10.56 4.14
C GLY A 80 -9.91 -11.04 2.71
N THR A 81 -10.88 -10.84 1.81
CA THR A 81 -10.75 -11.18 0.39
C THR A 81 -9.78 -10.22 -0.31
N LEU A 82 -9.87 -8.93 0.01
CA LEU A 82 -9.02 -7.86 -0.53
C LEU A 82 -7.55 -8.13 -0.16
N SER A 83 -7.27 -8.38 1.12
CA SER A 83 -5.92 -8.75 1.59
C SER A 83 -5.37 -9.99 0.88
N THR A 84 -6.23 -10.98 0.62
CA THR A 84 -5.82 -12.18 -0.14
C THR A 84 -5.44 -11.85 -1.58
N ILE A 85 -6.19 -10.97 -2.24
CA ILE A 85 -5.92 -10.53 -3.63
C ILE A 85 -4.64 -9.69 -3.69
N GLU A 86 -4.43 -8.79 -2.74
CA GLU A 86 -3.20 -7.98 -2.62
C GLU A 86 -1.98 -8.88 -2.49
N MET A 87 -2.00 -9.84 -1.57
CA MET A 87 -0.92 -10.82 -1.40
C MET A 87 -0.64 -11.62 -2.67
N GLN A 88 -1.69 -12.03 -3.40
CA GLN A 88 -1.54 -12.77 -4.66
C GLN A 88 -0.96 -11.90 -5.78
N ARG A 89 -1.37 -10.62 -5.86
CA ARG A 89 -0.83 -9.66 -6.82
C ARG A 89 0.66 -9.43 -6.58
N GLU A 90 1.04 -9.17 -5.33
CA GLU A 90 2.44 -8.97 -4.93
C GLU A 90 3.29 -10.22 -5.22
N ALA A 91 2.78 -11.41 -4.92
CA ALA A 91 3.46 -12.66 -5.23
C ALA A 91 3.70 -12.83 -6.74
N LEU A 92 2.72 -12.47 -7.58
CA LEU A 92 2.87 -12.50 -9.05
C LEU A 92 3.85 -11.45 -9.56
N GLU A 93 3.82 -10.24 -9.00
CA GLU A 93 4.76 -9.16 -9.35
C GLU A 93 6.20 -9.52 -8.98
N SER A 94 6.40 -10.12 -7.81
CA SER A 94 7.70 -10.67 -7.37
C SER A 94 8.15 -11.80 -8.29
N ALA A 95 7.27 -12.76 -8.61
CA ALA A 95 7.60 -13.86 -9.52
C ALA A 95 7.98 -13.36 -10.92
N ASN A 96 7.28 -12.33 -11.43
CA ASN A 96 7.60 -11.71 -12.71
C ASN A 96 9.00 -11.08 -12.71
N THR A 97 9.32 -10.33 -11.66
CA THR A 97 10.63 -9.69 -11.48
C THR A 97 11.74 -10.74 -11.35
N ASN A 98 11.54 -11.77 -10.53
CA ASN A 98 12.50 -12.86 -10.36
C ASN A 98 12.75 -13.61 -11.68
N THR A 99 11.70 -13.82 -12.48
CA THR A 99 11.82 -14.45 -13.81
C THR A 99 12.66 -13.58 -14.75
N ALA A 100 12.46 -12.26 -14.74
CA ALA A 100 13.26 -11.33 -15.52
C ALA A 100 14.75 -11.35 -15.09
N VAL A 101 15.02 -11.32 -13.78
CA VAL A 101 16.39 -11.42 -13.25
C VAL A 101 17.06 -12.73 -13.67
N LEU A 102 16.39 -13.87 -13.50
CA LEU A 102 16.91 -15.17 -13.88
C LEU A 102 17.17 -15.28 -15.39
N THR A 103 16.33 -14.66 -16.21
CA THR A 103 16.54 -14.60 -17.66
C THR A 103 17.80 -13.79 -17.99
N THR A 104 17.96 -12.62 -17.41
CA THR A 104 19.17 -11.79 -17.58
C THR A 104 20.44 -12.51 -17.11
N MET A 105 20.39 -13.21 -15.97
CA MET A 105 21.52 -13.99 -15.47
C MET A 105 21.89 -15.13 -16.43
N LYS A 106 20.89 -15.80 -17.00
CA LYS A 106 21.10 -16.84 -18.01
C LYS A 106 21.75 -16.26 -19.27
N ASP A 107 21.25 -15.14 -19.78
CA ASP A 107 21.80 -14.49 -20.97
C ASP A 107 23.25 -14.04 -20.74
N ALA A 108 23.55 -13.51 -19.55
CA ALA A 108 24.91 -13.16 -19.15
C ALA A 108 25.83 -14.40 -19.07
N ALA A 109 25.34 -15.50 -18.50
CA ALA A 109 26.08 -16.76 -18.45
C ALA A 109 26.34 -17.34 -19.84
N ASP A 110 25.35 -17.27 -20.74
CA ASP A 110 25.49 -17.71 -22.13
C ASP A 110 26.49 -16.83 -22.90
N ALA A 111 26.49 -15.51 -22.67
CA ALA A 111 27.46 -14.58 -23.23
C ALA A 111 28.90 -14.85 -22.72
N LEU A 112 29.07 -15.07 -21.42
CA LEU A 112 30.36 -15.48 -20.83
C LEU A 112 30.84 -16.80 -21.43
N LYS A 113 29.96 -17.78 -21.55
CA LYS A 113 30.28 -19.08 -22.17
C LYS A 113 30.70 -18.91 -23.62
N LEU A 114 30.05 -18.04 -24.39
CA LEU A 114 30.41 -17.76 -25.77
C LEU A 114 31.76 -17.03 -25.88
N ALA A 115 32.02 -16.05 -25.01
CA ALA A 115 33.30 -15.36 -24.94
C ALA A 115 34.44 -16.35 -24.64
N HIS A 116 34.23 -17.27 -23.69
CA HIS A 116 35.20 -18.30 -23.32
C HIS A 116 35.34 -19.41 -24.37
N LYS A 117 34.30 -19.65 -25.20
CA LYS A 117 34.34 -20.66 -26.27
C LYS A 117 35.40 -20.37 -27.34
N ASN A 118 35.78 -19.10 -27.50
CA ASN A 118 36.84 -18.67 -28.42
C ASN A 118 38.21 -18.49 -27.74
N MET A 119 38.29 -18.67 -26.41
CA MET A 119 39.54 -18.80 -25.66
C MET A 119 39.94 -20.27 -25.68
N ASP A 120 40.75 -20.65 -26.67
CA ASP A 120 41.36 -21.96 -26.76
C ASP A 120 42.17 -22.25 -25.48
N VAL A 121 42.10 -23.46 -24.91
CA VAL A 121 42.80 -23.80 -23.65
C VAL A 121 44.30 -23.57 -23.80
N ASP A 122 44.84 -23.79 -25.00
CA ASP A 122 46.23 -23.54 -25.34
C ASP A 122 46.58 -22.03 -25.28
N LYS A 123 45.68 -21.15 -25.71
CA LYS A 123 45.86 -19.69 -25.59
C LYS A 123 45.70 -19.19 -24.17
N VAL A 124 44.95 -19.90 -23.32
CA VAL A 124 44.84 -19.59 -21.90
C VAL A 124 46.13 -19.98 -21.17
N HIS A 125 46.77 -21.09 -21.53
CA HIS A 125 48.10 -21.43 -21.00
C HIS A 125 49.15 -20.39 -21.38
N ASP A 126 49.24 -20.01 -22.66
CA ASP A 126 50.16 -18.95 -23.11
C ASP A 126 49.88 -17.61 -22.38
N MET A 127 48.60 -17.26 -22.19
CA MET A 127 48.23 -16.03 -21.48
C MET A 127 48.45 -16.11 -19.97
N MET A 128 48.35 -17.31 -19.34
CA MET A 128 48.67 -17.51 -17.92
C MET A 128 50.17 -17.40 -17.66
N ASP A 129 51.00 -17.86 -18.59
CA ASP A 129 52.46 -17.66 -18.55
C ASP A 129 52.82 -16.17 -18.70
N ASP A 130 52.21 -15.46 -19.66
CA ASP A 130 52.37 -14.00 -19.82
C ASP A 130 51.83 -13.21 -18.60
N ILE A 131 50.75 -13.67 -17.96
CA ILE A 131 50.17 -13.06 -16.76
C ILE A 131 51.02 -13.32 -15.53
N ALA A 132 51.63 -14.50 -15.39
CA ALA A 132 52.56 -14.78 -14.29
C ALA A 132 53.79 -13.86 -14.37
N GLU A 133 54.32 -13.68 -15.59
CA GLU A 133 55.44 -12.77 -15.86
C GLU A 133 55.06 -11.31 -15.57
N GLN A 134 53.82 -10.90 -15.90
CA GLN A 134 53.31 -9.55 -15.60
C GLN A 134 52.85 -9.36 -14.15
N GLN A 135 52.40 -10.40 -13.44
CA GLN A 135 52.06 -10.34 -12.01
C GLN A 135 53.32 -10.15 -11.17
N ASP A 136 54.44 -10.75 -11.56
CA ASP A 136 55.73 -10.51 -10.91
C ASP A 136 56.17 -9.05 -11.11
N VAL A 137 56.00 -8.49 -12.32
CA VAL A 137 56.24 -7.05 -12.59
C VAL A 137 55.27 -6.15 -11.81
N ALA A 138 53.99 -6.49 -11.75
CA ALA A 138 52.98 -5.73 -11.02
C ALA A 138 53.19 -5.80 -9.50
N LYS A 139 53.71 -6.91 -8.99
CA LYS A 139 54.11 -7.07 -7.59
C LYS A 139 55.37 -6.28 -7.28
N GLU A 140 56.34 -6.23 -8.19
CA GLU A 140 57.51 -5.37 -8.08
C GLU A 140 57.13 -3.87 -8.10
N ILE A 141 56.15 -3.49 -8.92
CA ILE A 141 55.55 -2.14 -8.94
C ILE A 141 54.74 -1.86 -7.68
N SER A 142 53.93 -2.81 -7.21
CA SER A 142 53.13 -2.68 -5.99
C SER A 142 54.02 -2.57 -4.77
N ASP A 143 55.09 -3.36 -4.66
CA ASP A 143 56.06 -3.29 -3.56
C ASP A 143 56.87 -1.99 -3.61
N ALA A 144 57.11 -1.43 -4.82
CA ALA A 144 57.73 -0.11 -5.00
C ALA A 144 56.79 1.06 -4.65
N ILE A 145 55.47 0.90 -4.84
CA ILE A 145 54.45 1.92 -4.55
C ILE A 145 53.92 1.82 -3.11
N SER A 146 53.93 0.61 -2.51
CA SER A 146 53.34 0.34 -1.20
C SER A 146 54.31 0.53 -0.03
N ASN A 147 55.54 1.00 -0.28
CA ASN A 147 56.39 1.52 0.80
C ASN A 147 56.00 2.99 1.09
N PRO A 148 55.59 3.34 2.32
CA PRO A 148 54.30 3.97 2.54
C PRO A 148 54.41 5.45 2.93
N VAL A 149 53.56 6.28 2.34
CA VAL A 149 53.00 7.43 3.05
C VAL A 149 51.51 7.42 2.81
N ALA A 150 50.81 6.85 3.79
CA ALA A 150 49.48 7.20 4.26
C ALA A 150 48.61 7.97 3.26
N PHE A 151 47.61 7.32 2.67
CA PHE A 151 46.27 7.90 2.57
C PHE A 151 45.28 6.78 2.28
N GLY A 152 44.38 6.55 3.23
CA GLY A 152 43.31 5.56 3.11
C GLY A 152 43.17 4.61 4.30
N ALA A 153 43.78 4.92 5.45
CA ALA A 153 43.36 4.31 6.70
C ALA A 153 41.98 4.88 7.07
N ASP A 154 41.01 3.97 6.99
CA ASP A 154 39.83 3.88 7.84
C ASP A 154 38.86 5.07 7.76
N LEU A 155 37.83 4.91 6.92
CA LEU A 155 36.53 5.50 7.21
C LEU A 155 36.13 4.97 8.60
N ASP A 156 36.06 5.85 9.59
CA ASP A 156 35.61 5.48 10.91
C ASP A 156 34.08 5.36 10.93
N ASP A 157 33.57 4.37 11.67
CA ASP A 157 32.14 4.14 11.80
C ASP A 157 31.46 5.27 12.61
N GLU A 158 32.22 6.10 13.33
CA GLU A 158 31.72 7.21 14.17
C GLU A 158 31.31 8.46 13.35
N ASP A 159 31.96 8.72 12.21
CA ASP A 159 31.59 9.75 11.23
C ASP A 159 30.30 9.33 10.50
N LEU A 160 30.15 8.04 10.20
CA LEU A 160 28.95 7.48 9.57
C LEU A 160 27.73 7.49 10.51
N GLU A 161 27.92 7.20 11.80
CA GLU A 161 26.86 7.28 12.81
C GLU A 161 26.40 8.73 13.04
N ARG A 162 27.33 9.70 13.02
CA ARG A 162 26.99 11.12 13.16
C ARG A 162 26.18 11.66 11.99
N GLU A 163 26.53 11.26 10.76
CA GLU A 163 25.78 11.65 9.57
C GLU A 163 24.35 11.06 9.58
N LEU A 164 24.18 9.86 10.14
CA LEU A 164 22.87 9.25 10.33
C LEU A 164 22.01 10.01 11.36
N ASP A 165 22.57 10.41 12.49
CA ASP A 165 21.87 11.16 13.54
C ASP A 165 21.38 12.54 13.06
N GLU A 166 22.15 13.23 12.21
CA GLU A 166 21.76 14.51 11.62
C GLU A 166 20.55 14.37 10.67
N LEU A 167 20.50 13.29 9.88
CA LEU A 167 19.38 12.99 8.98
C LEU A 167 18.09 12.66 9.74
N GLU A 168 18.19 11.98 10.89
CA GLU A 168 17.04 11.69 11.75
C GLU A 168 16.44 12.95 12.38
N GLN A 169 17.29 13.87 12.86
CA GLN A 169 16.83 15.15 13.41
C GLN A 169 16.15 16.04 12.37
N GLU A 170 16.68 16.12 11.15
CA GLU A 170 16.04 16.88 10.07
C GLU A 170 14.64 16.35 9.73
N ASN A 171 14.40 15.05 9.83
CA ASN A 171 13.07 14.47 9.60
C ASN A 171 12.12 14.77 10.76
N PHE A 172 12.61 14.72 11.99
CA PHE A 172 11.83 15.03 13.19
C PHE A 172 11.40 16.51 13.22
N ASP A 173 12.30 17.43 12.87
CA ASP A 173 11.99 18.86 12.80
C ASP A 173 10.95 19.17 11.72
N LYS A 174 11.00 18.48 10.56
CA LYS A 174 9.96 18.59 9.52
C LYS A 174 8.59 18.12 10.01
N GLU A 175 8.54 17.12 10.89
CA GLU A 175 7.31 16.59 11.47
C GLU A 175 6.73 17.52 12.55
N ILE A 176 7.59 18.16 13.35
CA ILE A 176 7.19 19.16 14.36
C ILE A 176 6.65 20.44 13.74
N ILE A 177 7.24 20.93 12.65
CA ILE A 177 6.79 22.15 11.94
C ILE A 177 5.35 21.98 11.39
N GLY A 178 4.84 20.76 11.26
CA GLY A 178 3.47 20.45 10.83
C GLY A 178 2.39 20.50 11.92
N ILE A 179 2.74 20.65 13.20
CA ILE A 179 1.79 20.62 14.33
C ILE A 179 1.55 22.06 14.82
N PRO A 180 0.34 22.63 14.71
CA PRO A 180 0.06 23.94 15.31
C PRO A 180 0.08 23.83 16.84
N GLU A 181 0.91 24.65 17.49
CA GLU A 181 1.03 24.72 18.95
C GLU A 181 -0.33 24.97 19.63
N PRO A 182 -0.71 24.20 20.66
CA PRO A 182 -1.83 24.55 21.52
C PRO A 182 -1.44 25.72 22.41
N GLN A 183 -2.01 26.89 22.14
CA GLN A 183 -1.92 28.07 23.01
C GLN A 183 -2.41 27.71 24.43
N PRO A 184 -1.60 27.89 25.48
CA PRO A 184 -2.00 27.57 26.85
C PRO A 184 -3.00 28.62 27.35
N THR A 185 -4.28 28.29 27.37
CA THR A 185 -5.26 29.04 28.16
C THR A 185 -5.03 28.73 29.63
N LEU A 186 -4.44 29.67 30.36
CA LEU A 186 -4.28 29.59 31.81
C LEU A 186 -5.66 29.62 32.50
N PRO A 187 -5.92 28.77 33.52
CA PRO A 187 -7.17 28.77 34.25
C PRO A 187 -7.29 30.00 35.16
N GLU A 188 -8.45 30.64 35.14
CA GLU A 188 -8.78 31.80 35.98
C GLU A 188 -8.86 31.39 37.47
N ALA A 189 -8.22 32.18 38.34
CA ALA A 189 -8.13 31.88 39.76
C ALA A 189 -9.51 31.98 40.44
N PRO A 190 -9.86 31.08 41.39
CA PRO A 190 -11.14 31.13 42.08
C PRO A 190 -11.17 32.28 43.09
N THR A 191 -12.09 33.23 42.92
CA THR A 191 -12.52 34.13 43.99
C THR A 191 -13.90 33.69 44.45
N ASP A 192 -13.95 32.98 45.57
CA ASP A 192 -15.20 32.63 46.24
C ASP A 192 -15.57 33.69 47.30
N ASP A 193 -16.88 33.72 47.60
CA ASP A 193 -17.65 34.50 48.59
C ASP A 193 -18.11 35.92 48.15
N LEU A 194 -19.40 36.30 48.10
CA LEU A 194 -20.68 35.77 48.61
C LEU A 194 -21.86 36.46 47.84
N PRO A 195 -23.14 36.02 47.98
CA PRO A 195 -24.22 36.31 47.04
C PRO A 195 -25.04 37.57 47.38
N GLU A 196 -25.45 38.35 46.37
CA GLU A 196 -26.71 39.12 46.47
C GLU A 196 -27.43 39.38 45.13
N LYS A 197 -28.66 38.85 45.07
CA LYS A 197 -29.88 39.32 44.38
C LYS A 197 -29.82 39.84 42.94
N ALA A 198 -30.43 39.00 42.08
CA ALA A 198 -31.60 39.27 41.24
C ALA A 198 -31.73 40.66 40.58
N LYS A 199 -31.75 40.65 39.23
CA LYS A 199 -32.74 41.38 38.42
C LYS A 199 -32.86 40.81 36.99
N GLU A 200 -34.04 40.26 36.75
CA GLU A 200 -34.77 40.17 35.47
C GLU A 200 -34.41 41.25 34.43
N LYS A 201 -34.38 40.96 33.11
CA LYS A 201 -35.53 40.88 32.16
C LYS A 201 -35.09 40.93 30.68
N LYS A 202 -35.85 40.20 29.84
CA LYS A 202 -36.19 40.45 28.39
C LYS A 202 -35.09 40.13 27.35
N LYS A 203 -35.36 39.60 26.14
CA LYS A 203 -36.60 39.26 25.40
C LYS A 203 -36.21 38.46 24.13
N ALA A 204 -37.16 37.61 23.70
CA ALA A 204 -37.60 37.40 22.30
C ALA A 204 -36.86 36.39 21.37
N PRO A 205 -37.60 35.80 20.38
CA PRO A 205 -37.47 34.40 19.97
C PRO A 205 -36.94 34.23 18.53
N ALA A 206 -36.53 33.02 18.15
CA ALA A 206 -36.23 32.67 16.76
C ALA A 206 -36.90 31.35 16.35
N ALA A 207 -37.31 31.34 15.09
CA ALA A 207 -38.35 30.54 14.48
C ALA A 207 -37.98 29.09 14.16
N THR A 208 -39.02 28.26 14.18
CA THR A 208 -39.14 26.93 13.57
C THR A 208 -39.11 27.04 12.05
N THR A 209 -38.36 26.18 11.35
CA THR A 209 -38.61 25.90 9.93
C THR A 209 -38.50 24.40 9.68
N THR A 210 -39.61 23.85 9.19
CA THR A 210 -39.84 22.46 8.85
C THR A 210 -39.43 22.22 7.40
N THR A 211 -38.64 21.19 7.11
CA THR A 211 -38.52 20.60 5.77
C THR A 211 -38.81 19.10 5.85
N ALA A 212 -39.76 18.66 5.02
CA ALA A 212 -40.11 17.26 4.83
C ALA A 212 -39.08 16.56 3.90
N PRO A 213 -38.84 15.24 4.02
CA PRO A 213 -37.94 14.52 3.12
C PRO A 213 -38.67 14.03 1.86
N ALA A 214 -37.96 14.13 0.73
CA ALA A 214 -38.29 13.53 -0.56
C ALA A 214 -38.00 12.01 -0.57
N ASP A 215 -38.68 11.31 -1.48
CA ASP A 215 -38.68 9.86 -1.70
C ASP A 215 -37.26 9.25 -1.89
N PRO A 216 -36.94 8.10 -1.28
CA PRO A 216 -35.61 7.47 -1.32
C PRO A 216 -35.34 6.59 -2.56
N ASP A 217 -36.22 6.58 -3.57
CA ASP A 217 -36.11 5.65 -4.71
C ASP A 217 -35.49 6.25 -5.99
N ASP A 218 -34.94 7.47 -5.95
CA ASP A 218 -34.36 8.12 -7.14
C ASP A 218 -32.90 8.55 -6.93
N ASP A 219 -32.12 7.69 -6.28
CA ASP A 219 -30.67 7.87 -6.17
C ASP A 219 -29.99 7.50 -7.52
N PRO A 220 -29.42 8.49 -8.26
CA PRO A 220 -28.77 8.26 -9.55
C PRO A 220 -27.57 7.31 -9.45
N ASP A 221 -26.95 7.17 -8.28
CA ASP A 221 -25.76 6.34 -8.07
C ASP A 221 -26.11 4.84 -8.10
N MET A 222 -27.34 4.48 -7.70
CA MET A 222 -27.83 3.09 -7.73
C MET A 222 -28.06 2.57 -9.15
N LYS A 223 -28.46 3.44 -10.08
CA LYS A 223 -28.64 3.09 -11.50
C LYS A 223 -27.30 2.86 -12.19
N GLN A 224 -26.24 3.56 -11.77
CA GLN A 224 -24.91 3.40 -12.34
C GLN A 224 -24.26 2.07 -11.92
N LEU A 225 -24.49 1.60 -10.69
CA LEU A 225 -24.04 0.27 -10.23
C LEU A 225 -24.73 -0.89 -10.95
N LEU A 226 -26.02 -0.77 -11.30
CA LEU A 226 -26.74 -1.80 -12.05
C LEU A 226 -26.27 -1.90 -13.52
N SER A 227 -25.72 -0.82 -14.08
CA SER A 227 -25.24 -0.79 -15.47
C SER A 227 -23.94 -1.58 -15.70
N TRP A 228 -23.17 -1.84 -14.64
CA TRP A 228 -21.90 -2.58 -14.70
C TRP A 228 -22.06 -4.08 -14.38
N ALA A 229 -23.29 -4.51 -14.07
CA ALA A 229 -23.60 -5.90 -13.72
C ALA A 229 -24.07 -6.75 -14.93
N ASN A 230 -24.02 -6.20 -16.15
CA ASN A 230 -24.45 -6.86 -17.39
C ASN A 230 -23.31 -6.94 -18.42
#